data_AF-A0A496WZ77-F1
#
_entry.id   AF-A0A496WZ77-F1
#
_cell.length_a   1.000
_cell.length_b   1.000
_cell.length_c   1.000
_cell.angle_alpha   90.00
_cell.angle_beta   90.00
_cell.angle_gamma   90.00
#
_symmetry.space_group_name_H-M   'P 1'
#
loop_
_entity.id
_entity.type
_entity.pdbx_description
1 polymer ?
#
loop_
_entity_poly.entity_id
_entity_poly.type
_entity_poly.pdbx_seq_one_letter_code
_entity_poly.pdbx_strand_id
1 'polypeptide(L)'
;IEAPVTVPGGGLGGTFTIMDVITVNTTSLTEDDDGLVDGSGPSGSMQVEVRGFVDGNGTVIATRVRERGSSDFTDVRLRGPIDNIVNPTFEILGVTVDTATAVSIFDDTVSPAQLINATTFFNRVSDGTPVQVEDATFSSGPPFITSGDIEIED
;
A
#
# COMPACT_ATOMS: atom_id res chain seq x y z
N ILE A 1 1.59 -4.11 -0.09
CA ILE A 1 1.13 -3.19 0.97
C ILE A 1 1.89 -3.56 2.23
N GLU A 2 2.44 -2.60 2.95
CA GLU A 2 3.05 -2.77 4.26
C GLU A 2 2.58 -1.60 5.13
N ALA A 3 1.75 -1.88 6.14
CA ALA A 3 1.18 -0.85 7.00
C ALA A 3 0.76 -1.44 8.35
N PRO A 4 0.53 -0.57 9.37
CA PRO A 4 -0.07 -0.98 10.63
C PRO A 4 -1.44 -1.60 10.47
N VAL A 5 -1.66 -2.74 11.14
CA VAL A 5 -2.96 -3.42 11.28
C VAL A 5 -3.14 -3.88 12.72
N THR A 6 -4.36 -3.80 13.24
CA THR A 6 -4.72 -4.47 14.49
C THR A 6 -5.22 -5.89 14.20
N VAL A 7 -4.41 -6.89 14.49
CA VAL A 7 -4.76 -8.31 14.35
C VAL A 7 -5.62 -8.75 15.55
N PRO A 8 -6.87 -9.20 15.35
CA PRO A 8 -7.70 -9.72 16.43
C PRO A 8 -7.11 -10.99 17.05
N GLY A 9 -7.48 -11.31 18.29
CA GLY A 9 -7.03 -12.55 18.95
C GLY A 9 -7.51 -13.85 18.28
N GLY A 10 -8.47 -13.76 17.34
CA GLY A 10 -8.91 -14.88 16.50
C GLY A 10 -8.35 -14.85 15.07
N GLY A 11 -7.36 -13.99 14.80
CA GLY A 11 -6.79 -13.77 13.46
C GLY A 11 -7.58 -12.75 12.63
N LEU A 12 -6.99 -12.38 11.49
CA LEU A 12 -7.58 -11.48 10.50
C LEU A 12 -8.76 -12.12 9.76
N GLY A 13 -8.80 -13.45 9.65
CA GLY A 13 -9.88 -14.18 9.00
C GLY A 13 -9.91 -14.05 7.48
N GLY A 14 -11.06 -14.41 6.88
CA GLY A 14 -11.27 -14.45 5.43
C GLY A 14 -11.24 -13.09 4.73
N THR A 15 -11.53 -12.03 5.47
CA THR A 15 -11.54 -10.65 4.96
C THR A 15 -11.14 -9.70 6.09
N PHE A 16 -10.25 -8.75 5.79
CA PHE A 16 -9.89 -7.65 6.69
C PHE A 16 -9.63 -6.36 5.90
N THR A 17 -9.44 -5.26 6.61
CA THR A 17 -9.14 -3.94 6.01
C THR A 17 -7.77 -3.46 6.46
N ILE A 18 -7.00 -2.90 5.54
CA ILE A 18 -5.70 -2.25 5.78
C ILE A 18 -5.76 -0.80 5.27
N MET A 19 -5.05 0.12 5.93
CA MET A 19 -5.07 1.56 5.61
C MET A 19 -6.49 2.15 5.52
N ASP A 20 -7.37 1.77 6.47
CA ASP A 20 -8.78 2.16 6.62
C ASP A 20 -9.76 1.80 5.48
N VAL A 21 -9.29 1.62 4.24
CA VAL A 21 -10.14 1.50 3.06
C VAL A 21 -9.86 0.26 2.20
N ILE A 22 -8.63 -0.26 2.21
CA ILE A 22 -8.25 -1.35 1.32
C ILE A 22 -8.79 -2.67 1.88
N THR A 23 -9.75 -3.27 1.18
CA THR A 23 -10.28 -4.59 1.53
C THR A 23 -9.32 -5.67 1.04
N VAL A 24 -8.94 -6.57 1.93
CA VAL A 24 -8.08 -7.73 1.66
C VAL A 24 -8.87 -9.01 1.91
N ASN A 25 -8.95 -9.87 0.90
CA ASN A 25 -9.51 -11.21 1.00
C ASN A 25 -8.39 -12.24 1.09
N THR A 26 -8.47 -13.14 2.06
CA THR A 26 -7.59 -14.29 2.19
C THR A 26 -8.30 -15.55 1.67
N THR A 27 -7.52 -16.56 1.33
CA THR A 27 -8.01 -17.86 0.88
C THR A 27 -7.21 -18.96 1.54
N SER A 28 -7.59 -20.22 1.33
CA SER A 28 -6.78 -21.37 1.77
C SER A 28 -5.43 -21.49 1.06
N LEU A 29 -5.15 -20.65 0.05
CA LEU A 29 -3.87 -20.58 -0.66
C LEU A 29 -3.02 -19.37 -0.23
N THR A 30 -3.54 -18.51 0.65
CA THR A 30 -2.76 -17.40 1.19
C THR A 30 -1.66 -17.95 2.09
N GLU A 31 -0.41 -17.64 1.76
CA GLU A 31 0.72 -17.97 2.62
C GLU A 31 0.68 -17.11 3.90
N ASP A 32 0.72 -17.76 5.05
CA ASP A 32 0.67 -17.13 6.37
C ASP A 32 1.54 -17.98 7.32
N ASP A 33 2.85 -17.81 7.21
CA ASP A 33 3.82 -18.54 8.04
C ASP A 33 3.78 -18.07 9.51
N ASP A 34 3.19 -16.90 9.76
CA ASP A 34 3.16 -16.23 11.06
C ASP A 34 1.85 -16.45 11.83
N GLY A 35 0.84 -17.08 11.22
CA GLY A 35 -0.45 -17.40 11.84
C GLY A 35 -1.37 -16.19 12.06
N LEU A 36 -1.22 -15.13 11.26
CA LEU A 36 -1.99 -13.89 11.38
C LEU A 36 -3.44 -14.04 10.91
N VAL A 37 -3.70 -14.95 9.98
CA VAL A 37 -5.02 -15.15 9.35
C VAL A 37 -5.91 -16.03 10.21
N ASP A 38 -5.38 -17.14 10.73
CA ASP A 38 -6.14 -18.12 11.51
C ASP A 38 -6.10 -17.89 13.03
N GLY A 39 -5.28 -16.94 13.48
CA GLY A 39 -5.15 -16.56 14.89
C GLY A 39 -4.26 -17.49 15.71
N SER A 40 -3.48 -18.38 15.07
CA SER A 40 -2.45 -19.17 15.74
C SER A 40 -1.19 -18.34 16.09
N GLY A 41 -1.06 -17.17 15.47
CA GLY A 41 0.05 -16.23 15.59
C GLY A 41 -0.11 -15.10 16.61
N PRO A 42 0.71 -14.05 16.52
CA PRO A 42 0.60 -12.87 17.37
C PRO A 42 -0.70 -12.09 17.09
N SER A 43 -1.17 -11.35 18.09
CA SER A 43 -2.32 -10.45 18.00
C SER A 43 -2.00 -9.08 18.58
N GLY A 44 -2.80 -8.08 18.24
CA GLY A 44 -2.58 -6.68 18.58
C GLY A 44 -2.13 -5.84 17.38
N SER A 45 -1.68 -4.61 17.66
CA SER A 45 -1.24 -3.66 16.64
C SER A 45 0.19 -3.99 16.19
N MET A 46 0.37 -4.28 14.91
CA MET A 46 1.67 -4.63 14.32
C MET A 46 1.77 -4.15 12.88
N GLN A 47 2.98 -4.12 12.35
CA GLN A 47 3.23 -3.90 10.92
C GLN A 47 2.95 -5.21 10.16
N VAL A 48 2.14 -5.13 9.10
CA VAL A 48 1.76 -6.30 8.29
C VAL A 48 2.09 -6.05 6.83
N GLU A 49 2.83 -6.98 6.20
CA GLU A 49 2.99 -7.02 4.74
C GLU A 49 1.90 -7.88 4.12
N VAL A 50 1.16 -7.32 3.17
CA VAL A 50 0.22 -8.04 2.30
C VAL A 50 0.74 -7.97 0.87
N ARG A 51 0.90 -9.14 0.26
CA ARG A 51 1.10 -9.29 -1.19
C ARG A 51 -0.11 -9.98 -1.79
N GLY A 52 -0.43 -9.61 -3.03
CA GLY A 52 -1.61 -10.13 -3.69
C GLY A 52 -1.85 -9.50 -5.04
N PHE A 53 -2.99 -9.83 -5.61
CA PHE A 53 -3.50 -9.22 -6.83
C PHE A 53 -4.67 -8.31 -6.50
N VAL A 54 -4.77 -7.19 -7.21
CA VAL A 54 -5.92 -6.29 -7.12
C VAL A 54 -6.94 -6.73 -8.16
N ASP A 55 -8.20 -6.88 -7.76
CA ASP A 55 -9.30 -7.15 -8.68
C ASP A 55 -9.89 -5.87 -9.29
N GLY A 56 -10.86 -6.01 -10.20
CA GLY A 56 -11.48 -4.86 -10.87
C GLY A 56 -12.28 -3.91 -9.96
N ASN A 57 -12.48 -4.27 -8.69
CA ASN A 57 -13.17 -3.44 -7.69
C ASN A 57 -12.18 -2.83 -6.67
N GLY A 58 -10.87 -2.99 -6.86
CA GLY A 58 -9.86 -2.52 -5.92
C GLY A 58 -9.68 -3.41 -4.69
N THR A 59 -10.27 -4.62 -4.66
CA THR A 59 -10.08 -5.58 -3.57
C THR A 59 -8.78 -6.34 -3.79
N VAL A 60 -7.99 -6.51 -2.72
CA VAL A 60 -6.75 -7.28 -2.75
C VAL A 60 -7.06 -8.75 -2.44
N ILE A 61 -6.72 -9.65 -3.36
CA ILE A 61 -6.71 -11.09 -3.15
C ILE A 61 -5.31 -11.47 -2.66
N ALA A 62 -5.17 -11.73 -1.37
CA ALA A 62 -3.88 -11.97 -0.74
C ALA A 62 -3.27 -13.32 -1.16
N THR A 63 -2.06 -13.27 -1.70
CA THR A 63 -1.20 -14.45 -1.88
C THR A 63 -0.32 -14.69 -0.67
N ARG A 64 -0.05 -13.64 0.12
CA ARG A 64 0.74 -13.72 1.34
C ARG A 64 0.36 -12.64 2.35
N VAL A 65 0.35 -13.01 3.62
CA VAL A 65 0.27 -12.11 4.78
C VAL A 65 1.46 -12.42 5.69
N ARG A 66 2.19 -11.40 6.15
CA ARG A 66 3.36 -11.56 7.02
C ARG A 66 3.44 -10.50 8.11
N GLU A 67 3.97 -10.90 9.26
CA GLU A 67 4.34 -10.01 10.35
C GLU A 67 5.65 -9.28 10.00
N ARG A 68 5.71 -7.98 10.28
CA ARG A 68 6.86 -7.11 9.96
C ARG A 68 7.38 -6.35 11.18
N GLY A 69 6.94 -6.71 12.38
CA GLY A 69 7.35 -6.10 13.64
C GLY A 69 6.33 -5.11 14.19
N SER A 70 6.83 -4.19 15.01
CA SER A 70 6.01 -3.17 15.66
C SER A 70 5.31 -2.27 14.66
N SER A 71 4.07 -1.90 14.95
CA SER A 71 3.29 -0.92 14.19
C SER A 71 4.07 0.39 14.00
N ASP A 72 4.30 0.79 12.75
CA ASP A 72 4.93 2.06 12.39
C ASP A 72 4.12 2.78 11.30
N PHE A 73 3.57 3.95 11.65
CA PHE A 73 2.80 4.78 10.73
C PHE A 73 3.69 5.67 9.85
N THR A 74 5.00 5.72 10.12
CA THR A 74 5.99 6.55 9.40
C THR A 74 6.89 5.73 8.47
N ASP A 75 6.64 4.42 8.39
CA ASP A 75 7.29 3.48 7.49
C ASP A 75 6.22 2.59 6.84
N VAL A 76 5.45 3.17 5.91
CA VAL A 76 4.45 2.44 5.13
C VAL A 76 4.84 2.34 3.67
N ARG A 77 4.38 1.27 3.03
CA ARG A 77 4.53 1.04 1.58
C ARG A 77 3.21 0.64 0.94
N LEU A 78 2.85 1.33 -0.13
CA LEU A 78 1.66 1.06 -0.92
C LEU A 78 2.02 1.03 -2.40
N ARG A 79 1.65 -0.06 -3.08
CA ARG A 79 1.84 -0.24 -4.51
C ARG A 79 0.52 -0.68 -5.13
N GLY A 80 0.21 -0.14 -6.30
CA GLY A 80 -0.98 -0.48 -7.04
C GLY A 80 -1.18 0.41 -8.27
N PRO A 81 -2.28 0.20 -9.00
CA PRO A 81 -2.67 1.13 -10.06
C PRO A 81 -3.04 2.49 -9.46
N ILE A 82 -2.56 3.56 -10.09
CA ILE A 82 -2.99 4.92 -9.81
C ILE A 82 -4.44 5.14 -10.26
N ASP A 83 -5.19 5.95 -9.51
CA ASP A 83 -6.54 6.42 -9.83
C ASP A 83 -6.72 7.86 -9.29
N ASN A 84 -7.86 8.51 -9.59
CA ASN A 84 -8.26 9.82 -9.06
C ASN A 84 -7.14 10.88 -9.12
N ILE A 85 -6.47 10.97 -10.28
CA ILE A 85 -5.31 11.84 -10.49
C ILE A 85 -5.74 13.32 -10.50
N VAL A 86 -5.43 14.05 -9.42
CA VAL A 86 -5.75 15.47 -9.23
C VAL A 86 -4.58 16.18 -8.56
N ASN A 87 -3.68 16.75 -9.36
CA ASN A 87 -2.46 17.44 -8.88
C ASN A 87 -2.77 18.40 -7.70
N PRO A 88 -2.07 18.28 -6.55
CA PRO A 88 -0.85 17.50 -6.31
C PRO A 88 -1.07 16.06 -5.79
N THR A 89 -2.31 15.57 -5.79
CA THR A 89 -2.68 14.26 -5.24
C THR A 89 -3.06 13.23 -6.31
N PHE A 90 -3.02 11.96 -5.92
CA PHE A 90 -3.61 10.83 -6.63
C PHE A 90 -4.05 9.77 -5.61
N GLU A 91 -4.70 8.70 -6.04
CA GLU A 91 -5.05 7.58 -5.17
C GLU A 91 -4.41 6.27 -5.62
N ILE A 92 -4.10 5.42 -4.64
CA ILE A 92 -3.81 3.99 -4.85
C ILE A 92 -4.79 3.22 -3.97
N LEU A 93 -5.65 2.40 -4.58
CA LEU A 93 -6.64 1.58 -3.86
C LEU A 93 -7.51 2.38 -2.86
N GLY A 94 -7.84 3.63 -3.20
CA GLY A 94 -8.64 4.54 -2.35
C GLY A 94 -7.87 5.26 -1.24
N VAL A 95 -6.55 5.07 -1.14
CA VAL A 95 -5.67 5.86 -0.25
C VAL A 95 -5.10 7.03 -1.03
N THR A 96 -5.35 8.25 -0.57
CA THR A 96 -4.81 9.46 -1.22
C THR A 96 -3.31 9.61 -0.93
N VAL A 97 -2.51 9.97 -1.93
CA VAL A 97 -1.07 10.22 -1.84
C VAL A 97 -0.78 11.66 -2.30
N ASP A 98 0.01 12.41 -1.53
CA ASP A 98 0.38 13.80 -1.84
C ASP A 98 1.83 13.97 -2.32
N THR A 99 1.98 14.21 -3.63
CA THR A 99 3.29 14.44 -4.25
C THR A 99 3.96 15.74 -3.79
N ALA A 100 3.23 16.70 -3.21
CA ALA A 100 3.82 17.94 -2.69
C ALA A 100 4.69 17.70 -1.45
N THR A 101 4.51 16.56 -0.78
CA THR A 101 5.27 16.17 0.41
C THR A 101 6.29 15.07 0.16
N ALA A 102 6.34 14.52 -1.05
CA ALA A 102 7.26 13.43 -1.41
C ALA A 102 8.72 13.83 -1.21
N VAL A 103 9.53 12.88 -0.72
CA VAL A 103 10.98 13.03 -0.57
C VAL A 103 11.64 12.99 -1.95
N SER A 104 11.23 12.05 -2.80
CA SER A 104 11.66 11.95 -4.18
C SER A 104 10.59 11.32 -5.07
N ILE A 105 10.73 11.50 -6.39
CA ILE A 105 9.86 10.85 -7.37
C ILE A 105 10.73 10.29 -8.50
N PHE A 106 10.67 8.99 -8.74
CA PHE A 106 11.39 8.30 -9.81
C PHE A 106 10.44 7.79 -10.89
N ASP A 107 10.98 7.70 -12.10
CA ASP A 107 10.40 6.95 -13.19
C ASP A 107 11.32 5.78 -13.54
N ASP A 108 10.89 4.58 -13.20
CA ASP A 108 11.61 3.33 -13.43
C ASP A 108 11.25 2.68 -14.76
N THR A 109 10.30 3.26 -15.51
CA THR A 109 9.96 2.83 -16.88
C THR A 109 11.05 3.18 -17.91
N VAL A 110 12.08 3.95 -17.49
CA VAL A 110 13.22 4.35 -18.31
C VAL A 110 14.53 3.83 -17.71
N SER A 111 15.52 3.54 -18.58
CA SER A 111 16.84 3.03 -18.16
C SER A 111 17.96 4.02 -18.52
N PRO A 112 18.70 4.57 -17.54
CA PRO A 112 18.55 4.35 -16.10
C PRO A 112 17.28 5.03 -15.56
N ALA A 113 16.80 4.56 -14.40
CA ALA A 113 15.73 5.18 -13.63
C ALA A 113 15.98 6.69 -13.49
N GLN A 114 14.92 7.48 -13.69
CA GLN A 114 15.04 8.93 -13.77
C GLN A 114 14.37 9.61 -12.58
N LEU A 115 15.13 10.40 -11.81
CA LEU A 115 14.57 11.35 -10.85
C LEU A 115 13.77 12.44 -11.59
N ILE A 116 12.51 12.61 -11.25
CA ILE A 116 11.58 13.56 -11.85
C ILE A 116 10.91 14.44 -10.78
N ASN A 117 10.26 15.52 -11.23
CA ASN A 117 9.44 16.36 -10.36
C ASN A 117 7.95 16.00 -10.52
N ALA A 118 7.10 16.51 -9.62
CA ALA A 118 5.67 16.25 -9.64
C ALA A 118 4.99 16.65 -10.96
N THR A 119 5.42 17.75 -11.60
CA THR A 119 4.86 18.14 -12.91
C THR A 119 5.14 17.09 -13.98
N THR A 120 6.36 16.57 -14.04
CA THR A 120 6.72 15.49 -14.97
C THR A 120 5.99 14.19 -14.62
N PHE A 121 5.85 13.86 -13.34
CA PHE A 121 5.09 12.69 -12.87
C PHE A 121 3.65 12.72 -13.39
N PHE A 122 2.90 13.80 -13.14
CA PHE A 122 1.51 13.93 -13.59
C PHE A 122 1.35 14.00 -15.11
N ASN A 123 2.41 14.31 -15.87
CA ASN A 123 2.40 14.23 -17.33
C ASN A 123 2.70 12.81 -17.86
N ARG A 124 3.22 11.90 -17.02
CA ARG A 124 3.60 10.53 -17.39
C ARG A 124 2.58 9.47 -16.96
N VAL A 125 1.83 9.74 -15.90
CA VAL A 125 0.83 8.79 -15.37
C VAL A 125 -0.57 9.03 -15.95
N SER A 126 -1.34 7.95 -16.03
CA SER A 126 -2.79 7.94 -16.30
C SER A 126 -3.44 6.85 -15.45
N ASP A 127 -4.76 6.85 -15.30
CA ASP A 127 -5.45 5.81 -14.53
C ASP A 127 -4.97 4.40 -14.93
N GLY A 128 -4.64 3.58 -13.94
CA GLY A 128 -4.08 2.24 -14.13
C GLY A 128 -2.56 2.17 -14.25
N THR A 129 -1.83 3.28 -14.39
CA THR A 129 -0.36 3.25 -14.33
C THR A 129 0.09 2.67 -12.98
N PRO A 130 0.95 1.64 -12.95
CA PRO A 130 1.43 1.07 -11.70
C PRO A 130 2.37 2.07 -11.02
N VAL A 131 2.12 2.34 -9.76
CA VAL A 131 2.94 3.23 -8.94
C VAL A 131 3.17 2.61 -7.56
N GLN A 132 4.27 3.02 -6.94
CA GLN A 132 4.60 2.70 -5.58
C GLN A 132 4.88 3.98 -4.79
N VAL A 133 4.55 3.95 -3.51
CA VAL A 133 5.05 4.88 -2.50
C VAL A 133 5.61 4.06 -1.33
N GLU A 134 6.83 4.37 -0.89
CA GLU A 134 7.52 3.70 0.22
C GLU A 134 8.20 4.70 1.17
N ASP A 135 8.66 4.22 2.32
CA ASP A 135 9.22 5.03 3.42
C ASP A 135 8.31 6.22 3.79
N ALA A 136 6.99 6.00 3.70
CA ALA A 136 5.99 7.05 3.74
C ALA A 136 5.24 7.09 5.08
N THR A 137 4.55 8.20 5.32
CA THR A 137 3.72 8.39 6.51
C THR A 137 2.24 8.25 6.20
N PHE A 138 1.58 7.27 6.82
CA PHE A 138 0.12 7.10 6.76
C PHE A 138 -0.58 7.85 7.89
N SER A 139 -1.66 8.55 7.53
CA SER A 139 -2.61 9.16 8.47
C SER A 139 -4.02 8.62 8.21
N SER A 140 -4.73 8.31 9.29
CA SER A 140 -6.13 7.87 9.23
C SER A 140 -7.11 9.04 9.25
N GLY A 141 -8.30 8.81 8.70
CA GLY A 141 -9.46 9.71 8.75
C GLY A 141 -9.30 11.09 8.07
N PRO A 142 -9.28 11.19 6.73
CA PRO A 142 -9.33 10.14 5.69
C PRO A 142 -7.98 9.43 5.45
N PRO A 143 -7.94 8.26 4.78
CA PRO A 143 -6.69 7.55 4.51
C PRO A 143 -5.79 8.36 3.58
N PHE A 144 -4.64 8.79 4.09
CA PHE A 144 -3.76 9.73 3.41
C PHE A 144 -2.28 9.40 3.63
N ILE A 145 -1.48 9.48 2.57
CA ILE A 145 -0.03 9.29 2.60
C ILE A 145 0.67 10.61 2.30
N THR A 146 1.63 10.95 3.15
CA THR A 146 2.60 12.04 2.96
C THR A 146 4.03 11.52 3.07
N SER A 147 5.03 12.33 2.69
CA SER A 147 6.44 11.93 2.67
C SER A 147 6.69 10.75 1.71
N GLY A 148 7.86 10.13 1.83
CA GLY A 148 8.21 8.91 1.12
C GLY A 148 8.73 9.12 -0.30
N ASP A 149 9.23 8.04 -0.86
CA ASP A 149 9.71 7.97 -2.23
C ASP A 149 8.60 7.39 -3.12
N ILE A 150 8.32 8.09 -4.23
CA ILE A 150 7.28 7.70 -5.19
C ILE A 150 7.94 7.17 -6.46
N GLU A 151 7.45 6.07 -7.00
CA GLU A 151 8.00 5.45 -8.20
C GLU A 151 6.89 5.16 -9.22
N ILE A 152 7.13 5.47 -10.49
CA ILE A 152 6.38 4.90 -11.61
C ILE A 152 7.04 3.56 -11.94
N GLU A 153 6.29 2.48 -11.82
CA GLU A 153 6.80 1.10 -11.94
C GLU A 153 6.75 0.61 -13.40
N ASP A 154 7.71 -0.23 -13.78
CA ASP A 154 7.73 -0.98 -15.06
C ASP A 154 6.83 -2.22 -15.04
#